data_AF-A0AAU5L6B0-F1
#
_entry.id   AF-A0AAU5L6B0-F1
#
_cell.length_a   1.000
_cell.length_b   1.000
_cell.length_c   1.000
_cell.angle_alpha   90.00
_cell.angle_beta   90.00
_cell.angle_gamma   90.00
#
_symmetry.space_group_name_H-M   'P 1'
#
loop_
_entity.id
_entity.type
_entity.pdbx_description
1 polymer ?
#
loop_
_entity_poly.entity_id
_entity_poly.type
_entity_poly.pdbx_seq_one_letter_code
_entity_poly.pdbx_strand_id
1 'polypeptide(L)'
;MRTPVFELHIRPMFRATDQEHMTFAVDLWDFDSVVANADDILSRIDGAGMPPDSEGGPWPQEWIALFRRWHESGHKRLQLGTAAFAFSQTSSATTVTATGTFPAAGFTGWLQLESQTDSAKTYVLYYEAPDAPAPGTPAAFTLKERYRATDTRSVFVRDSGGVQQLH
;
A
#
# COMPACT_ATOMS: atom_id res chain seq x y z
N MET A 1 -8.42 -18.75 -1.61
CA MET A 1 -7.30 -17.98 -2.19
C MET A 1 -7.42 -16.55 -1.68
N ARG A 2 -6.31 -15.86 -1.42
CA ARG A 2 -6.33 -14.48 -0.90
C ARG A 2 -6.81 -13.49 -1.97
N THR A 3 -7.65 -12.54 -1.59
CA THR A 3 -8.05 -11.44 -2.46
C THR A 3 -6.83 -10.53 -2.73
N PRO A 4 -6.46 -10.26 -4.00
CA PRO A 4 -5.38 -9.33 -4.30
C PRO A 4 -5.68 -7.95 -3.72
N VAL A 5 -4.62 -7.18 -3.45
CA VAL A 5 -4.73 -5.84 -2.83
C VAL A 5 -3.95 -4.87 -3.69
N PHE A 6 -4.56 -3.73 -4.04
CA PHE A 6 -3.99 -2.78 -4.98
C PHE A 6 -2.55 -2.36 -4.65
N GLU A 7 -2.34 -1.78 -3.46
CA GLU A 7 -1.05 -1.20 -3.07
C GLU A 7 0.08 -2.25 -2.95
N LEU A 8 -0.29 -3.51 -2.67
CA LEU A 8 0.66 -4.61 -2.45
C LEU A 8 0.93 -5.44 -3.69
N HIS A 9 -0.07 -5.63 -4.54
CA HIS A 9 -0.05 -6.63 -5.61
C HIS A 9 -0.22 -6.03 -7.00
N ILE A 10 -0.98 -4.93 -7.14
CA ILE A 10 -1.35 -4.37 -8.45
C ILE A 10 -0.47 -3.17 -8.80
N ARG A 11 -0.41 -2.17 -7.92
CA ARG A 11 0.42 -0.98 -8.13
C ARG A 11 1.88 -1.31 -8.46
N PRO A 12 2.55 -2.27 -7.77
CA PRO A 12 3.94 -2.62 -8.09
C PRO A 12 4.14 -3.27 -9.47
N MET A 13 3.08 -3.77 -10.12
CA MET A 13 3.16 -4.34 -11.48
C MET A 13 3.26 -3.25 -12.54
N PHE A 14 2.78 -2.03 -12.25
CA PHE A 14 2.99 -0.86 -13.09
C PHE A 14 4.32 -0.22 -12.74
N ARG A 15 5.29 -0.26 -13.67
CA ARG A 15 6.60 0.35 -13.44
C ARG A 15 6.50 1.86 -13.54
N ALA A 16 7.50 2.56 -13.03
CA ALA A 16 7.56 4.02 -13.14
C ALA A 16 7.45 4.51 -14.60
N THR A 17 8.15 3.85 -15.53
CA THR A 17 8.05 4.16 -16.97
C THR A 17 6.64 3.93 -17.53
N ASP A 18 5.95 2.87 -17.11
CA ASP A 18 4.56 2.61 -17.54
C ASP A 18 3.65 3.75 -17.07
N GLN A 19 3.79 4.14 -15.80
CA GLN A 19 3.02 5.24 -15.23
C GLN A 19 3.31 6.55 -15.98
N GLU A 20 4.59 6.92 -16.15
CA GLU A 20 5.02 8.13 -16.86
C GLU A 20 4.40 8.21 -18.26
N HIS A 21 4.50 7.13 -19.04
CA HIS A 21 3.93 7.07 -20.39
C HIS A 21 2.41 7.12 -20.41
N MET A 22 1.72 6.72 -19.34
CA MET A 22 0.25 6.67 -19.30
C MET A 22 -0.39 7.85 -18.59
N THR A 23 0.36 8.67 -17.84
CA THR A 23 -0.18 9.79 -17.04
C THR A 23 -1.05 10.78 -17.84
N PHE A 24 -0.91 10.84 -19.17
CA PHE A 24 -1.76 11.67 -20.04
C PHE A 24 -3.21 11.17 -20.14
N ALA A 25 -3.48 9.92 -19.80
CA ALA A 25 -4.79 9.27 -19.93
C ALA A 25 -5.23 8.57 -18.63
N VAL A 26 -4.35 7.77 -18.04
CA VAL A 26 -4.62 6.99 -16.82
C VAL A 26 -3.40 7.10 -15.91
N ASP A 27 -3.58 7.61 -14.70
CA ASP A 27 -2.56 7.47 -13.67
C ASP A 27 -2.61 6.03 -13.14
N LEU A 28 -1.60 5.23 -13.50
CA LEU A 28 -1.52 3.81 -13.17
C LEU A 28 -1.14 3.54 -11.70
N TRP A 29 -0.77 4.58 -10.93
CA TRP A 29 -0.48 4.45 -9.51
C TRP A 29 -1.59 5.00 -8.61
N ASP A 30 -2.56 5.70 -9.18
CA ASP A 30 -3.75 6.15 -8.48
C ASP A 30 -4.84 5.06 -8.51
N PHE A 31 -5.35 4.71 -7.33
CA PHE A 31 -6.33 3.64 -7.20
C PHE A 31 -7.64 3.96 -7.95
N ASP A 32 -8.17 5.17 -7.78
CA ASP A 32 -9.48 5.52 -8.35
C ASP A 32 -9.39 5.59 -9.88
N SER A 33 -8.29 6.13 -10.41
CA SER A 33 -7.94 6.12 -11.83
C SER A 33 -7.84 4.69 -12.39
N VAL A 34 -7.12 3.77 -11.72
CA VAL A 34 -7.02 2.37 -12.20
C VAL A 34 -8.37 1.66 -12.13
N VAL A 35 -9.17 1.86 -11.08
CA VAL A 35 -10.51 1.25 -10.97
C VAL A 35 -11.44 1.76 -12.06
N ALA A 36 -11.43 3.07 -12.34
CA ALA A 36 -12.27 3.66 -13.38
C ALA A 36 -11.94 3.14 -14.80
N ASN A 37 -10.72 2.65 -15.01
CA ASN A 37 -10.22 2.16 -16.30
C ASN A 37 -9.92 0.65 -16.31
N ALA A 38 -10.39 -0.11 -15.30
CA ALA A 38 -9.96 -1.49 -15.08
C ALA A 38 -10.28 -2.42 -16.27
N ASP A 39 -11.47 -2.28 -16.87
CA ASP A 39 -11.88 -3.06 -18.05
C ASP A 39 -10.98 -2.78 -19.26
N ASP A 40 -10.70 -1.51 -19.54
CA ASP A 40 -9.84 -1.09 -20.65
C ASP A 40 -8.40 -1.55 -20.44
N ILE A 41 -7.87 -1.43 -19.22
CA ILE A 41 -6.55 -1.95 -18.86
C ILE A 41 -6.50 -3.46 -19.10
N LEU A 42 -7.50 -4.20 -18.62
CA LEU A 42 -7.55 -5.66 -18.78
C LEU A 42 -7.61 -6.06 -20.26
N SER A 43 -8.40 -5.36 -21.07
CA SER A 43 -8.46 -5.59 -22.52
C SER A 43 -7.10 -5.38 -23.20
N ARG A 44 -6.35 -4.35 -22.79
CA ARG A 44 -5.04 -4.01 -23.36
C ARG A 44 -3.95 -4.99 -22.97
N ILE A 45 -3.86 -5.39 -21.70
CA ILE A 45 -2.83 -6.33 -21.24
C ILE A 45 -3.07 -7.76 -21.74
N ASP A 46 -4.34 -8.16 -21.94
CA ASP A 46 -4.71 -9.50 -22.44
C ASP A 46 -4.68 -9.58 -23.98
N GLY A 47 -5.09 -8.51 -24.67
CA GLY A 47 -5.27 -8.51 -26.12
C GLY A 47 -4.17 -7.83 -26.93
N ALA A 48 -3.52 -6.79 -26.39
CA ALA A 48 -2.57 -5.96 -27.13
C ALA A 48 -1.10 -6.20 -26.75
N GLY A 49 -0.83 -7.15 -25.85
CA GLY A 49 0.53 -7.45 -25.41
C GLY A 49 1.21 -6.26 -24.76
N MET A 50 0.47 -5.50 -23.97
CA MET A 50 1.00 -4.34 -23.23
C MET A 50 1.58 -4.78 -21.87
N PRO A 51 2.62 -4.10 -21.37
CA PRO A 51 3.47 -3.14 -22.08
C PRO A 51 4.23 -3.76 -23.27
N PRO A 52 4.74 -2.98 -24.24
CA PRO A 52 5.48 -3.53 -25.38
C PRO A 52 6.73 -4.33 -24.97
N ASP A 53 7.18 -5.27 -25.82
CA ASP A 53 8.40 -6.08 -25.61
C ASP A 53 9.64 -5.24 -25.29
N SER A 54 9.82 -4.13 -26.03
CA SER A 54 10.94 -3.20 -25.84
C SER A 54 10.88 -2.43 -24.53
N GLU A 55 9.72 -2.42 -23.90
CA GLU A 55 9.42 -1.69 -22.67
C GLU A 55 8.87 -2.67 -21.64
N GLY A 56 9.51 -3.83 -21.46
CA GLY A 56 9.32 -4.72 -20.32
C GLY A 56 7.93 -5.35 -20.16
N GLY A 57 7.15 -5.46 -21.23
CA GLY A 57 6.11 -6.47 -21.33
C GLY A 57 6.37 -7.47 -22.45
N PRO A 58 5.33 -8.15 -22.97
CA PRO A 58 3.98 -8.18 -22.40
C PRO A 58 4.00 -8.71 -20.97
N TRP A 59 2.98 -8.37 -20.18
CA TRP A 59 2.82 -8.99 -18.87
C TRP A 59 2.69 -10.51 -19.00
N PRO A 60 3.32 -11.29 -18.10
CA PRO A 60 3.14 -12.74 -18.08
C PRO A 60 1.72 -13.09 -17.63
N GLN A 61 1.23 -14.29 -18.00
CA GLN A 61 -0.18 -14.66 -17.81
C GLN A 61 -0.61 -14.63 -16.34
N GLU A 62 0.28 -14.94 -15.42
CA GLU A 62 0.02 -14.88 -13.97
C GLU A 62 -0.25 -13.45 -13.48
N TRP A 63 0.35 -12.44 -14.11
CA TRP A 63 0.12 -11.02 -13.79
C TRP A 63 -1.24 -10.59 -14.32
N ILE A 64 -1.58 -10.96 -15.56
CA ILE A 64 -2.91 -10.71 -16.14
C ILE A 64 -4.00 -11.39 -15.29
N ALA A 65 -3.78 -12.64 -14.87
CA ALA A 65 -4.71 -13.36 -14.00
C ALA A 65 -4.83 -12.73 -12.60
N LEU A 66 -3.74 -12.17 -12.06
CA LEU A 66 -3.75 -11.45 -10.79
C LEU A 66 -4.57 -10.16 -10.88
N PHE A 67 -4.38 -9.38 -11.95
CA PHE A 67 -5.16 -8.16 -12.22
C PHE A 67 -6.64 -8.48 -12.41
N ARG A 68 -6.96 -9.47 -13.25
CA ARG A 68 -8.34 -9.94 -13.47
C ARG A 68 -9.01 -10.35 -12.16
N ARG A 69 -8.33 -11.14 -11.32
CA ARG A 69 -8.86 -11.54 -10.01
C ARG A 69 -9.11 -10.34 -9.10
N TRP A 70 -8.22 -9.36 -9.09
CA TRP A 70 -8.41 -8.14 -8.30
C TRP A 70 -9.64 -7.35 -8.74
N HIS A 71 -9.81 -7.20 -10.06
CA HIS A 71 -10.97 -6.54 -10.66
C HIS A 71 -12.28 -7.27 -10.31
N GLU A 72 -12.35 -8.58 -10.55
CA GLU A 72 -13.54 -9.42 -10.29
C GLU A 72 -13.90 -9.53 -8.80
N SER A 73 -12.92 -9.32 -7.90
CA SER A 73 -13.13 -9.38 -6.45
C SER A 73 -13.46 -8.03 -5.80
N GLY A 74 -13.76 -7.01 -6.60
CA GLY A 74 -14.22 -5.71 -6.11
C GLY A 74 -13.10 -4.76 -5.69
N HIS A 75 -11.92 -4.88 -6.31
CA HIS A 75 -10.84 -3.89 -6.20
C HIS A 75 -10.34 -3.62 -4.79
N LYS A 76 -10.09 -4.68 -4.00
CA LYS A 76 -9.60 -4.52 -2.62
C LYS A 76 -8.34 -3.64 -2.56
N ARG A 77 -8.31 -2.71 -1.60
CA ARG A 77 -7.18 -1.81 -1.31
C ARG A 77 -6.88 -1.74 0.18
N LEU A 78 -5.67 -1.29 0.50
CA LEU A 78 -5.31 -0.90 1.86
C LEU A 78 -6.05 0.37 2.27
N GLN A 79 -6.41 0.44 3.53
CA GLN A 79 -7.00 1.62 4.15
C GLN A 79 -5.93 2.34 4.97
N LEU A 80 -6.02 3.66 5.07
CA LEU A 80 -5.23 4.39 6.05
C LEU A 80 -5.83 4.17 7.44
N GLY A 81 -4.98 3.79 8.38
CA GLY A 81 -5.40 3.55 9.75
C GLY A 81 -5.59 4.83 10.56
N THR A 82 -5.90 4.66 11.85
CA THR A 82 -5.88 5.76 12.84
C THR A 82 -5.27 5.23 14.12
N ALA A 83 -4.27 5.91 14.66
CA ALA A 83 -3.64 5.48 15.90
C ALA A 83 -3.12 6.67 16.73
N ALA A 84 -2.87 6.40 18.00
CA ALA A 84 -1.95 7.21 18.78
C ALA A 84 -0.52 6.73 18.47
N PHE A 85 0.37 7.68 18.18
CA PHE A 85 1.76 7.38 17.84
C PHE A 85 2.70 7.82 18.95
N ALA A 86 3.74 7.02 19.18
CA ALA A 86 4.83 7.34 20.09
C ALA A 86 6.17 7.06 19.42
N PHE A 87 7.12 7.95 19.65
CA PHE A 87 8.52 7.78 19.25
C PHE A 87 9.38 7.54 20.49
N SER A 88 10.30 6.59 20.40
CA SER A 88 11.29 6.36 21.43
C SER A 88 12.64 5.99 20.81
N GLN A 89 13.71 6.54 21.37
CA GLN A 89 15.08 6.24 20.97
C GLN A 89 15.87 5.79 22.19
N THR A 90 16.50 4.64 22.07
CA THR A 90 17.41 4.07 23.07
C THR A 90 18.80 3.95 22.47
N SER A 91 19.80 3.59 23.28
CA SER A 91 21.14 3.25 22.76
C SER A 91 21.14 2.08 21.76
N SER A 92 20.10 1.24 21.79
CA SER A 92 20.00 0.02 20.98
C SER A 92 19.14 0.15 19.71
N ALA A 93 18.11 1.00 19.75
CA ALA A 93 17.27 1.27 18.59
C ALA A 93 16.40 2.51 18.74
N THR A 94 15.90 2.95 17.60
CA THR A 94 14.78 3.87 17.45
C THR A 94 13.52 3.07 17.14
N THR A 95 12.41 3.36 17.82
CA THR A 95 11.14 2.65 17.69
C THR A 95 9.99 3.64 17.53
N VAL A 96 9.21 3.46 16.46
CA VAL A 96 7.90 4.10 16.27
C VAL A 96 6.85 3.09 16.71
N THR A 97 5.95 3.49 17.60
CA THR A 97 4.84 2.67 18.09
C THR A 97 3.52 3.29 17.68
N ALA A 98 2.62 2.49 17.12
CA ALA A 98 1.24 2.86 16.84
C ALA A 98 0.30 2.02 17.72
N THR A 99 -0.59 2.67 18.46
CA THR A 99 -1.56 2.01 19.34
C THR A 99 -2.96 2.52 19.01
N GLY A 100 -3.90 1.60 18.90
CA GLY A 100 -5.28 1.94 18.55
C GLY A 100 -6.19 0.72 18.60
N THR A 101 -7.36 0.84 17.98
CA THR A 101 -8.34 -0.23 17.83
C THR A 101 -8.69 -0.34 16.36
N PHE A 102 -8.75 -1.56 15.83
CA PHE A 102 -9.12 -1.77 14.43
C PHE A 102 -10.58 -1.36 14.16
N PRO A 103 -10.99 -1.15 12.90
CA PRO A 103 -12.38 -0.82 12.57
C PRO A 103 -13.37 -1.96 12.83
N ALA A 104 -12.94 -3.21 12.62
CA ALA A 104 -13.72 -4.42 12.85
C ALA A 104 -12.82 -5.62 13.15
N ALA A 105 -13.42 -6.75 13.52
CA ALA A 105 -12.70 -8.01 13.68
C ALA A 105 -12.03 -8.47 12.37
N GLY A 106 -10.88 -9.12 12.48
CA GLY A 106 -10.16 -9.70 11.35
C GLY A 106 -9.28 -8.74 10.55
N PHE A 107 -9.27 -7.45 10.90
CA PHE A 107 -8.33 -6.49 10.32
C PHE A 107 -6.90 -6.80 10.76
N THR A 108 -5.95 -6.54 9.86
CA THR A 108 -4.52 -6.49 10.15
C THR A 108 -3.99 -5.09 9.87
N GLY A 109 -2.83 -4.74 10.42
CA GLY A 109 -2.22 -3.45 10.17
C GLY A 109 -0.73 -3.45 10.44
N TRP A 110 -0.03 -2.48 9.85
CA TRP A 110 1.42 -2.30 10.02
C TRP A 110 1.81 -0.86 9.67
N LEU A 111 3.02 -0.48 10.11
CA LEU A 111 3.69 0.73 9.65
C LEU A 111 4.54 0.35 8.44
N GLN A 112 4.30 1.00 7.30
CA GLN A 112 5.06 0.82 6.07
C GLN A 112 5.95 2.04 5.86
N LEU A 113 7.24 1.84 5.57
CA LEU A 113 8.09 2.94 5.10
C LEU A 113 7.59 3.36 3.70
N GLU A 114 7.11 4.59 3.58
CA GLU A 114 6.60 5.17 2.33
C GLU A 114 7.69 5.95 1.61
N SER A 115 8.48 6.74 2.34
CA SER A 115 9.60 7.47 1.77
C SER A 115 10.74 7.62 2.77
N GLN A 116 11.95 7.71 2.22
CA GLN A 116 13.15 8.00 2.98
C GLN A 116 14.03 8.94 2.18
N THR A 117 14.47 10.01 2.81
CA THR A 117 15.48 10.95 2.31
C THR A 117 16.71 10.90 3.22
N ASP A 118 17.71 11.75 2.94
CA ASP A 118 18.87 11.88 3.81
C ASP A 118 18.52 12.45 5.19
N SER A 119 17.42 13.22 5.29
CA SER A 119 17.02 13.92 6.51
C SER A 119 15.73 13.41 7.14
N ALA A 120 14.89 12.64 6.44
CA ALA A 120 13.57 12.26 6.92
C ALA A 120 13.17 10.83 6.55
N LYS A 121 12.31 10.23 7.38
CA LYS A 121 11.53 9.04 7.07
C LYS A 121 10.05 9.34 7.21
N THR A 122 9.26 8.91 6.23
CA THR A 122 7.81 8.95 6.31
C THR A 122 7.29 7.52 6.34
N TYR A 123 6.59 7.17 7.42
CA TYR A 123 5.86 5.93 7.54
C TYR A 123 4.37 6.16 7.24
N VAL A 124 3.69 5.13 6.79
CA VAL A 124 2.22 5.13 6.63
C VAL A 124 1.66 4.02 7.50
N LEU A 125 0.60 4.31 8.25
CA LEU A 125 -0.19 3.28 8.92
C LEU A 125 -1.22 2.71 7.94
N TYR A 126 -1.01 1.48 7.51
CA TYR A 126 -1.98 0.75 6.69
C TYR A 126 -2.78 -0.24 7.52
N TYR A 127 -4.06 -0.36 7.17
CA TYR A 127 -4.96 -1.42 7.56
C TYR A 127 -5.38 -2.24 6.34
N GLU A 128 -5.48 -3.55 6.52
CA GLU A 128 -6.05 -4.46 5.54
C GLU A 128 -7.30 -5.12 6.14
N ALA A 129 -8.43 -4.98 5.44
CA ALA A 129 -9.65 -5.69 5.79
C ALA A 129 -9.52 -7.20 5.53
N PRO A 130 -10.18 -8.06 6.31
CA PRO A 130 -10.22 -9.49 6.01
C PRO A 130 -10.91 -9.76 4.66
N ASP A 131 -10.52 -10.84 3.98
CA ASP A 131 -11.15 -11.21 2.69
C ASP A 131 -12.64 -11.53 2.85
N ALA A 132 -13.03 -12.08 4.01
CA ALA A 132 -14.41 -12.31 4.39
C ALA A 132 -14.67 -11.60 5.74
N PRO A 133 -15.44 -10.49 5.75
CA PRO A 133 -15.85 -9.84 6.98
C PRO A 133 -16.65 -10.82 7.85
N ALA A 134 -16.25 -10.94 9.11
CA ALA A 134 -16.96 -11.72 10.10
C ALA A 134 -17.42 -10.80 11.24
N PRO A 135 -18.60 -11.06 11.84
CA PRO A 135 -19.01 -10.35 13.04
C PRO A 135 -18.01 -10.61 14.17
N GLY A 136 -17.70 -9.58 14.95
CA GLY A 136 -16.80 -9.69 16.09
C GLY A 136 -16.40 -8.34 16.65
N THR A 137 -15.83 -8.37 17.85
CA THR A 137 -15.33 -7.16 18.52
C THR A 137 -14.04 -6.68 17.85
N PRO A 138 -13.93 -5.39 17.50
CA PRO A 138 -12.67 -4.86 17.01
C PRO A 138 -11.56 -4.99 18.05
N ALA A 139 -10.41 -5.52 17.63
CA ALA A 139 -9.28 -5.76 18.53
C ALA A 139 -8.44 -4.49 18.71
N ALA A 140 -7.98 -4.27 19.94
CA ALA A 140 -6.91 -3.30 20.20
C ALA A 140 -5.59 -3.84 19.61
N PHE A 141 -4.72 -2.93 19.16
CA PHE A 141 -3.42 -3.28 18.61
C PHE A 141 -2.28 -2.45 19.20
N THR A 142 -1.07 -2.98 19.09
CA THR A 142 0.18 -2.23 19.28
C THR A 142 1.16 -2.68 18.21
N LEU A 143 1.39 -1.82 17.24
CA LEU A 143 2.26 -2.06 16.09
C LEU A 143 3.56 -1.29 16.31
N LYS A 144 4.69 -1.89 15.94
CA LYS A 144 6.01 -1.29 16.15
C LYS A 144 6.85 -1.42 14.90
N GLU A 145 7.55 -0.34 14.60
CA GLU A 145 8.61 -0.31 13.59
C GLU A 145 9.91 0.09 14.27
N ARG A 146 10.97 -0.69 14.03
CA ARG A 146 12.24 -0.56 14.76
C ARG A 146 13.40 -0.47 13.79
N TYR A 147 14.24 0.54 13.96
CA TYR A 147 15.44 0.76 13.16
C TYR A 147 16.62 1.22 14.02
N ARG A 148 17.79 1.42 13.38
CA ARG A 148 19.06 1.66 14.07
C ARG A 148 18.98 2.89 14.99
N ALA A 149 19.51 2.75 16.20
CA ALA A 149 19.61 3.86 17.16
C ALA A 149 20.39 5.07 16.62
N THR A 150 21.32 4.83 15.70
CA THR A 150 22.15 5.88 15.08
C THR A 150 21.41 6.67 14.02
N ASP A 151 20.17 6.31 13.68
CA ASP A 151 19.35 7.01 12.71
C ASP A 151 18.63 8.18 13.40
N THR A 152 19.08 9.39 13.10
CA THR A 152 18.62 10.66 13.69
C THR A 152 17.78 11.48 12.72
N ARG A 153 17.27 10.86 11.65
CA ARG A 153 16.38 11.53 10.70
C ARG A 153 15.07 11.92 11.38
N SER A 154 14.47 13.02 10.93
CA SER A 154 13.10 13.35 11.31
C SER A 154 12.15 12.25 10.91
N VAL A 155 11.13 12.03 11.73
CA VAL A 155 10.19 10.92 11.55
C VAL A 155 8.80 11.48 11.39
N PHE A 156 8.18 11.16 10.26
CA PHE A 156 6.81 11.49 9.95
C PHE A 156 5.99 10.20 9.90
N VAL A 157 4.73 10.29 10.30
CA VAL A 157 3.75 9.23 10.10
C VAL A 157 2.52 9.80 9.43
N ARG A 158 2.05 9.12 8.38
CA ARG A 158 0.81 9.40 7.69
C ARG A 158 -0.24 8.37 8.07
N ASP A 159 -1.40 8.83 8.50
CA ASP A 159 -2.57 8.01 8.76
C ASP A 159 -3.81 8.67 8.11
N SER A 160 -5.02 8.24 8.46
CA SER A 160 -6.24 8.81 7.89
C SER A 160 -6.51 10.26 8.32
N GLY A 161 -5.89 10.72 9.42
CA GLY A 161 -5.98 12.10 9.91
C GLY A 161 -4.97 13.06 9.26
N GLY A 162 -4.04 12.55 8.46
CA GLY A 162 -3.01 13.33 7.78
C GLY A 162 -1.60 12.91 8.17
N VAL A 163 -0.65 13.83 7.98
CA VAL A 163 0.77 13.61 8.31
C VAL A 163 1.11 14.30 9.63
N GLN A 164 1.77 13.59 10.52
CA GLN A 164 2.27 14.09 11.80
C GLN A 164 3.78 13.87 11.92
N GLN A 165 4.50 14.84 12.48
CA GLN A 165 5.91 14.69 12.82
C GLN A 165 6.04 14.15 14.26
N LEU A 166 6.83 13.10 14.45
CA LEU A 166 7.10 12.46 15.74
C LEU A 166 8.49 12.78 16.30
N HIS A 167 9.46 13.06 15.43
CA HIS A 167 10.84 13.39 15.75
C HIS A 167 11.42 14.35 14.71
#